data_AF-A0A4Q1D1X9-F1
#
_entry.id   AF-A0A4Q1D1X9-F1
#
_cell.length_a   1.000
_cell.length_b   1.000
_cell.length_c   1.000
_cell.angle_alpha   90.00
_cell.angle_beta   90.00
_cell.angle_gamma   90.00
#
_symmetry.space_group_name_H-M   'P 1'
#
loop_
_entity.id
_entity.type
_entity.pdbx_description
1 polymer ?
#
loop_
_entity_poly.entity_id
_entity_poly.type
_entity_poly.pdbx_seq_one_letter_code
_entity_poly.pdbx_strand_id
1 'polypeptide(L)'
;MKSHKNIEEQYTPQEIAASFVFPGTKDPEEREIMLAEYKKYRKQLSENETEEGRIFSGLLQLKFQMEDYLANKVFDKSYDFGYFLKEYVARIKKKNKQFAEEIGIDPTELSQILNKHRKPTDKLIYRLDIHSNSGLPAIMWFRLLEKERIHELNYNKDVINNERPHVKQTLSFSF
;
A
#
# COMPACT_ATOMS: atom_id res chain seq x y z
N MET A 1 7.68 -8.85 34.04
CA MET A 1 6.85 -10.00 33.65
C MET A 1 6.73 -10.93 34.85
N LYS A 2 5.53 -11.16 35.40
CA LYS A 2 5.34 -12.22 36.41
C LYS A 2 5.71 -13.55 35.72
N SER A 3 6.58 -14.34 36.34
CA SER A 3 7.10 -15.61 35.81
C SER A 3 5.95 -16.54 35.42
N HIS A 4 6.02 -17.17 34.23
CA HIS A 4 5.03 -18.10 33.69
C HIS A 4 4.62 -19.19 34.70
N LYS A 5 5.53 -19.59 35.60
CA LYS A 5 5.27 -20.57 36.67
C LYS A 5 4.10 -20.22 37.59
N ASN A 6 3.88 -18.93 37.89
CA ASN A 6 2.81 -18.53 38.83
C ASN A 6 1.41 -18.52 38.16
N ILE A 7 1.34 -18.57 36.83
CA ILE A 7 0.07 -18.52 36.07
C ILE A 7 -0.48 -19.93 35.87
N GLU A 8 0.39 -20.90 35.63
CA GLU A 8 0.06 -22.34 35.49
C GLU A 8 -0.45 -22.95 36.81
N GLU A 9 -0.13 -22.35 37.96
CA GLU A 9 -0.66 -22.75 39.27
C GLU A 9 -2.11 -22.28 39.52
N GLN A 10 -2.58 -21.25 38.80
CA GLN A 10 -3.86 -20.61 39.05
C GLN A 10 -4.90 -20.82 37.94
N TYR A 11 -4.47 -21.15 36.72
CA TYR A 11 -5.33 -21.25 35.55
C TYR A 11 -5.03 -22.50 34.74
N THR A 12 -6.07 -23.10 34.17
CA THR A 12 -5.92 -24.26 33.29
C THR A 12 -5.27 -23.86 31.95
N PRO A 13 -4.61 -24.79 31.24
CA PRO A 13 -4.07 -24.54 29.91
C PRO A 13 -5.12 -23.99 28.92
N GLN A 14 -6.38 -24.43 29.02
CA GLN A 14 -7.47 -23.92 28.20
C GLN A 14 -7.83 -22.47 28.53
N GLU A 15 -7.84 -22.08 29.81
CA GLU A 15 -8.11 -20.71 30.24
C GLU A 15 -6.98 -19.75 29.86
N ILE A 16 -5.73 -20.22 29.96
CA ILE A 16 -4.56 -19.49 29.50
C ILE A 16 -4.67 -19.25 27.99
N ALA A 17 -4.91 -20.30 27.20
CA ALA A 17 -5.11 -20.17 25.75
C ALA A 17 -6.27 -19.24 25.40
N ALA A 18 -7.41 -19.35 26.10
CA ALA A 18 -8.57 -18.49 25.87
C ALA A 18 -8.26 -17.02 26.18
N SER A 19 -7.46 -16.71 27.19
CA SER A 19 -7.04 -15.34 27.51
C SER A 19 -6.14 -14.71 26.43
N PHE A 20 -5.32 -15.52 25.77
CA PHE A 20 -4.46 -15.07 24.66
C PHE A 20 -5.26 -14.85 23.37
N VAL A 21 -6.24 -15.70 23.09
CA VAL A 21 -7.07 -15.62 21.86
C VAL A 21 -8.20 -14.60 22.00
N PHE A 22 -8.80 -14.49 23.19
CA PHE A 22 -9.88 -13.56 23.50
C PHE A 22 -9.51 -12.68 24.71
N PRO A 23 -8.57 -11.75 24.54
CA PRO A 23 -8.20 -10.83 25.62
C PRO A 23 -9.39 -9.89 25.92
N GLY A 24 -9.88 -9.91 27.17
CA GLY A 24 -10.95 -9.03 27.64
C GLY A 24 -11.84 -9.68 28.70
N THR A 25 -12.73 -8.88 29.30
CA THR A 25 -13.72 -9.38 30.26
C THR A 25 -14.83 -10.15 29.52
N LYS A 26 -15.39 -11.16 30.18
CA LYS A 26 -16.58 -11.89 29.70
C LYS A 26 -17.88 -11.15 30.04
N ASP A 27 -17.83 -10.21 30.98
CA ASP A 27 -18.98 -9.43 31.41
C ASP A 27 -19.31 -8.32 30.39
N PRO A 28 -20.52 -8.30 29.81
CA PRO A 28 -20.90 -7.30 28.81
C PRO A 28 -20.81 -5.85 29.30
N GLU A 29 -21.11 -5.57 30.57
CA GLU A 29 -21.10 -4.21 31.12
C GLU A 29 -19.67 -3.69 31.29
N GLU A 30 -18.80 -4.47 31.94
CA GLU A 30 -17.37 -4.15 32.03
C GLU A 30 -16.72 -3.99 30.65
N ARG A 31 -17.11 -4.84 29.68
CA ARG A 31 -16.59 -4.76 28.32
C ARG A 31 -16.98 -3.45 27.63
N GLU A 32 -18.23 -2.99 27.76
CA GLU A 32 -18.66 -1.71 27.20
C GLU A 32 -17.91 -0.54 27.83
N ILE A 33 -17.67 -0.56 29.15
CA ILE A 33 -16.88 0.46 29.84
C ILE A 33 -15.44 0.49 29.30
N MET A 34 -14.77 -0.67 29.20
CA MET A 34 -13.42 -0.75 28.64
C MET A 34 -13.36 -0.28 27.19
N LEU A 35 -14.34 -0.66 26.36
CA LEU A 35 -14.40 -0.21 24.97
C LEU A 35 -14.61 1.31 24.87
N ALA A 36 -15.43 1.88 25.74
CA ALA A 36 -15.64 3.32 25.80
C ALA A 36 -14.38 4.07 26.24
N GLU A 37 -13.66 3.57 27.24
CA GLU A 37 -12.37 4.11 27.69
C GLU A 37 -11.31 4.00 26.59
N TYR A 38 -11.22 2.84 25.93
CA TYR A 38 -10.30 2.63 24.81
C TYR A 38 -10.60 3.57 23.64
N LYS A 39 -11.88 3.77 23.30
CA LYS A 39 -12.30 4.76 22.28
C LYS A 39 -11.88 6.18 22.69
N LYS A 40 -12.08 6.57 23.95
CA LYS A 40 -11.66 7.89 24.46
C LYS A 40 -10.14 8.05 24.40
N TYR A 41 -9.39 7.05 24.84
CA TYR A 41 -7.93 7.05 24.79
C TYR A 41 -7.39 7.13 23.36
N ARG A 42 -7.95 6.36 22.42
CA ARG A 42 -7.62 6.45 21.00
C ARG A 42 -7.93 7.82 20.41
N LYS A 43 -9.05 8.43 20.82
CA LYS A 43 -9.42 9.78 20.40
C LYS A 43 -8.39 10.81 20.89
N GLN A 44 -8.00 10.74 22.16
CA GLN A 44 -6.96 11.61 22.73
C GLN A 44 -5.62 11.46 22.02
N LEU A 45 -5.20 10.22 21.73
CA LEU A 45 -3.99 9.97 20.94
C LEU A 45 -4.08 10.61 19.55
N SER A 46 -5.23 10.47 18.87
CA SER A 46 -5.44 11.06 17.55
C SER A 46 -5.50 12.59 17.57
N GLU A 47 -5.97 13.19 18.67
CA GLU A 47 -6.01 14.65 18.87
C GLU A 47 -4.62 15.23 19.15
N ASN A 48 -3.76 14.46 19.81
CA ASN A 48 -2.38 14.84 20.12
C ASN A 48 -1.37 14.50 19.01
N GLU A 49 -1.80 13.84 17.95
CA GLU A 49 -0.95 13.49 16.81
C GLU A 49 -0.64 14.73 15.96
N THR A 50 0.65 15.01 15.73
CA THR A 50 1.06 16.11 14.85
C THR A 50 0.70 15.80 13.40
N GLU A 51 0.55 16.85 12.59
CA GLU A 51 0.25 16.67 11.17
C GLU A 51 1.36 15.90 10.44
N GLU A 52 2.63 16.15 10.77
CA GLU A 52 3.76 15.40 10.22
C GLU A 52 3.70 13.93 10.63
N GLY A 53 3.34 13.63 11.88
CA GLY A 53 3.19 12.26 12.38
C GLY A 53 2.09 11.49 11.64
N ARG A 54 0.98 12.17 11.34
CA ARG A 54 -0.11 11.58 10.55
C ARG A 54 0.29 11.31 9.11
N ILE A 55 0.97 12.26 8.47
CA ILE A 55 1.49 12.09 7.10
C ILE A 55 2.50 10.93 7.09
N PHE A 56 3.43 10.90 8.04
CA PHE A 56 4.43 9.83 8.15
C PHE A 56 3.79 8.45 8.28
N SER A 57 2.86 8.29 9.22
CA SER A 57 2.12 7.03 9.41
C SER A 57 1.34 6.64 8.16
N GLY A 58 0.73 7.63 7.49
CA GLY A 58 0.06 7.43 6.20
C GLY A 58 1.02 6.94 5.12
N LEU A 59 2.18 7.56 4.95
CA LEU A 59 3.16 7.14 3.94
C LEU A 59 3.74 5.76 4.26
N LEU A 60 3.95 5.44 5.53
CA LEU A 60 4.43 4.12 5.95
C LEU A 60 3.40 3.02 5.65
N GLN A 61 2.12 3.29 5.91
CA GLN A 61 1.04 2.38 5.52
C GLN A 61 0.99 2.19 4.01
N LEU A 62 1.14 3.26 3.22
CA LEU A 62 1.15 3.19 1.77
C LEU A 62 2.31 2.33 1.26
N LYS A 63 3.49 2.50 1.86
CA LYS A 63 4.67 1.69 1.56
C LYS A 63 4.38 0.21 1.75
N PHE A 64 3.84 -0.19 2.89
CA PHE A 64 3.52 -1.60 3.15
C PHE A 64 2.44 -2.14 2.21
N GLN A 65 1.45 -1.32 1.84
CA GLN A 65 0.45 -1.70 0.84
C GLN A 65 1.07 -1.93 -0.53
N MET A 66 2.00 -1.07 -0.95
CA MET A 66 2.75 -1.25 -2.20
C MET A 66 3.62 -2.51 -2.15
N GLU A 67 4.33 -2.75 -1.04
CA GLU A 67 5.17 -3.94 -0.85
C GLU A 67 4.36 -5.24 -0.91
N ASP A 68 3.23 -5.29 -0.20
CA ASP A 68 2.33 -6.45 -0.19
C ASP A 68 1.75 -6.71 -1.59
N TYR A 69 1.29 -5.66 -2.27
CA TYR A 69 0.78 -5.77 -3.63
C TYR A 69 1.86 -6.25 -4.60
N LEU A 70 3.08 -5.72 -4.51
CA LEU A 70 4.20 -6.11 -5.37
C LEU A 70 4.64 -7.55 -5.10
N ALA A 71 4.58 -8.03 -3.85
CA ALA A 71 4.88 -9.41 -3.48
C ALA A 71 3.82 -10.41 -3.97
N ASN A 72 2.56 -9.99 -4.09
CA ASN A 72 1.49 -10.84 -4.60
C ASN A 72 1.71 -11.22 -6.07
N LYS A 73 1.46 -12.46 -6.47
CA LYS A 73 1.56 -12.89 -7.87
C LYS A 73 0.36 -12.47 -8.72
N VAL A 74 -0.79 -12.24 -8.09
CA VAL A 74 -2.02 -11.87 -8.78
C VAL A 74 -1.95 -10.40 -9.14
N PHE A 75 -2.19 -10.11 -10.42
CA PHE A 75 -2.36 -8.74 -10.89
C PHE A 75 -3.80 -8.30 -10.67
N ASP A 76 -3.97 -7.14 -10.03
CA ASP A 76 -5.28 -6.52 -9.84
C ASP A 76 -5.29 -5.17 -10.56
N LYS A 77 -6.21 -5.04 -11.53
CA LYS A 77 -6.38 -3.82 -12.34
C LYS A 77 -6.80 -2.60 -11.53
N SER A 78 -7.27 -2.81 -10.30
CA SER A 78 -7.67 -1.76 -9.36
C SER A 78 -6.47 -1.11 -8.67
N TYR A 79 -5.36 -1.84 -8.55
CA TYR A 79 -4.11 -1.41 -7.91
C TYR A 79 -3.04 -1.09 -8.96
N ASP A 80 -3.30 -0.06 -9.74
CA ASP A 80 -2.38 0.49 -10.74
C ASP A 80 -1.51 1.62 -10.19
N PHE A 81 -0.55 2.07 -10.98
CA PHE A 81 0.30 3.21 -10.65
C PHE A 81 -0.50 4.47 -10.26
N GLY A 82 -1.57 4.77 -11.01
CA GLY A 82 -2.44 5.92 -10.76
C GLY A 82 -3.19 5.81 -9.44
N TYR A 83 -3.63 4.60 -9.05
CA TYR A 83 -4.21 4.34 -7.73
C TYR A 83 -3.24 4.68 -6.59
N PHE A 84 -2.02 4.13 -6.61
CA PHE A 84 -1.03 4.41 -5.57
C PHE A 84 -0.59 5.87 -5.54
N LEU A 85 -0.56 6.53 -6.71
CA LEU A 85 -0.28 7.96 -6.79
C LEU A 85 -1.44 8.79 -6.19
N LYS A 86 -2.70 8.42 -6.41
CA LYS A 86 -3.86 9.07 -5.76
C LYS A 86 -3.77 8.93 -4.24
N GLU A 87 -3.48 7.73 -3.76
CA GLU A 87 -3.30 7.46 -2.33
C GLU A 87 -2.16 8.29 -1.73
N TYR A 88 -1.04 8.42 -2.44
CA TYR A 88 0.07 9.27 -2.03
C TYR A 88 -0.36 10.72 -1.85
N VAL A 89 -1.01 11.31 -2.88
CA VAL A 89 -1.48 12.70 -2.85
C VAL A 89 -2.51 12.94 -1.75
N ALA A 90 -3.41 11.98 -1.54
CA ALA A 90 -4.42 12.05 -0.49
C ALA A 90 -3.80 12.05 0.91
N ARG A 91 -2.75 11.24 1.14
CA ARG A 91 -2.08 11.10 2.45
C ARG A 91 -1.25 12.33 2.83
N ILE A 92 -0.66 13.01 1.86
CA ILE A 92 0.01 14.30 2.10
C ILE A 92 -0.97 15.48 2.21
N LYS A 93 -2.30 15.22 2.06
CA LYS A 93 -3.39 16.20 2.15
C LYS A 93 -3.25 17.41 1.21
N LYS A 94 -2.62 17.21 0.05
CA LYS A 94 -2.43 18.26 -0.95
C LYS A 94 -3.51 18.21 -2.00
N LYS A 95 -3.88 19.38 -2.54
CA LYS A 95 -4.67 19.43 -3.77
C LYS A 95 -3.79 19.03 -4.94
N ASN A 96 -4.35 18.33 -5.94
CA ASN A 96 -3.60 17.88 -7.12
C ASN A 96 -2.80 19.00 -7.79
N LYS A 97 -3.36 20.23 -7.86
CA LYS A 97 -2.66 21.39 -8.44
C LYS A 97 -1.41 21.77 -7.64
N GLN A 98 -1.51 21.82 -6.32
CA GLN A 98 -0.37 22.14 -5.44
C GLN A 98 0.69 21.05 -5.52
N PHE A 99 0.28 19.79 -5.50
CA PHE A 99 1.19 18.68 -5.64
C PHE A 99 1.92 18.69 -6.99
N ALA A 100 1.20 18.96 -8.08
CA ALA A 100 1.80 19.08 -9.41
C ALA A 100 2.89 20.17 -9.45
N GLU A 101 2.63 21.32 -8.82
CA GLU A 101 3.61 22.40 -8.68
C GLU A 101 4.82 21.96 -7.83
N GLU A 102 4.61 21.27 -6.70
CA GLU A 102 5.68 20.77 -5.81
C GLU A 102 6.64 19.79 -6.50
N ILE A 103 6.12 18.93 -7.38
CA ILE A 103 6.93 17.99 -8.17
C ILE A 103 7.21 18.50 -9.60
N GLY A 104 6.95 19.77 -9.89
CA GLY A 104 7.30 20.43 -11.15
C GLY A 104 6.71 19.79 -12.42
N ILE A 105 5.48 19.28 -12.36
CA ILE A 105 4.73 18.77 -13.52
C ILE A 105 3.50 19.63 -13.82
N ASP A 106 3.02 19.57 -15.06
CA ASP A 106 1.76 20.24 -15.40
C ASP A 106 0.57 19.55 -14.70
N PRO A 107 -0.38 20.30 -14.11
CA PRO A 107 -1.57 19.71 -13.47
C PRO A 107 -2.41 18.82 -14.40
N THR A 108 -2.42 19.11 -15.71
CA THR A 108 -3.09 18.29 -16.73
C THR A 108 -2.34 16.98 -16.94
N GLU A 109 -1.00 17.03 -17.01
CA GLU A 109 -0.17 15.82 -17.06
C GLU A 109 -0.41 14.94 -15.84
N LEU A 110 -0.43 15.51 -14.64
CA LEU A 110 -0.76 14.78 -13.42
C LEU A 110 -2.15 14.12 -13.54
N SER A 111 -3.16 14.89 -13.94
CA SER A 111 -4.54 14.38 -14.07
C SER A 111 -4.63 13.20 -15.07
N GLN A 112 -3.93 13.30 -16.20
CA GLN A 112 -3.88 12.22 -17.19
C GLN A 112 -3.23 10.96 -16.62
N ILE A 113 -2.18 11.09 -15.81
CA ILE A 113 -1.51 9.96 -15.17
C ILE A 113 -2.40 9.33 -14.09
N LEU A 114 -3.02 10.15 -13.24
CA LEU A 114 -3.96 9.67 -12.21
C LEU A 114 -5.15 8.90 -12.80
N ASN A 115 -5.58 9.27 -14.02
CA ASN A 115 -6.72 8.67 -14.70
C ASN A 115 -6.32 7.63 -15.77
N LYS A 116 -5.06 7.17 -15.76
CA LYS A 116 -4.54 6.15 -16.69
C LYS A 116 -4.61 6.51 -18.17
N HIS A 117 -4.82 7.79 -18.51
CA HIS A 117 -4.78 8.27 -19.89
C HIS A 117 -3.36 8.41 -20.42
N ARG A 118 -2.38 8.53 -19.52
CA ARG A 118 -0.95 8.66 -19.86
C ARG A 118 -0.09 7.85 -18.90
N LYS A 119 0.93 7.15 -19.43
CA LYS A 119 1.93 6.48 -18.60
C LYS A 119 2.86 7.52 -17.95
N PRO A 120 3.26 7.33 -16.68
CA PRO A 120 4.20 8.23 -16.03
C PRO A 120 5.57 8.20 -16.73
N THR A 121 6.27 9.32 -16.70
CA THR A 121 7.64 9.42 -17.20
C THR A 121 8.65 8.98 -16.13
N ASP A 122 9.83 8.52 -16.53
CA ASP A 122 10.91 8.19 -15.57
C ASP A 122 11.25 9.38 -14.66
N LYS A 123 11.21 10.59 -15.22
CA LYS A 123 11.40 11.84 -14.46
C LYS A 123 10.39 11.97 -13.31
N LEU A 124 9.11 11.63 -13.56
CA LEU A 124 8.10 11.67 -12.51
C LEU A 124 8.44 10.68 -11.37
N ILE A 125 8.87 9.47 -11.71
CA ILE A 125 9.24 8.44 -10.73
C ILE A 125 10.36 8.93 -9.81
N TYR A 126 11.43 9.50 -10.37
CA TYR A 126 12.52 10.06 -9.56
C TYR A 126 12.07 11.25 -8.70
N ARG A 127 11.16 12.07 -9.19
CA ARG A 127 10.62 13.19 -8.41
C ARG A 127 9.76 12.72 -7.24
N LEU A 128 9.02 11.63 -7.39
CA LEU A 128 8.27 11.00 -6.28
C LEU A 128 9.21 10.45 -5.20
N ASP A 129 10.32 9.83 -5.60
CA ASP A 129 11.37 9.37 -4.67
C ASP A 129 11.90 10.55 -3.84
N ILE A 130 12.37 11.61 -4.52
CA ILE A 130 12.90 12.82 -3.87
C ILE A 130 11.84 13.48 -2.96
N HIS A 131 10.62 13.66 -3.46
CA HIS A 131 9.54 14.28 -2.70
C HIS A 131 9.14 13.46 -1.47
N SER A 132 9.27 12.13 -1.55
CA SER A 132 9.03 11.23 -0.41
C SER A 132 10.23 11.11 0.55
N ASN A 133 11.31 11.87 0.32
CA ASN A 133 12.58 11.72 1.04
C ASN A 133 13.08 10.27 1.04
N SER A 134 12.96 9.59 -0.10
CA SER A 134 13.26 8.16 -0.30
C SER A 134 12.49 7.19 0.60
N GLY A 135 11.39 7.64 1.23
CA GLY A 135 10.46 6.76 1.93
C GLY A 135 9.72 5.80 0.99
N LEU A 136 9.47 6.24 -0.26
CA LEU A 136 8.92 5.45 -1.36
C LEU A 136 9.90 5.48 -2.54
N PRO A 137 10.90 4.59 -2.56
CA PRO A 137 11.99 4.63 -3.53
C PRO A 137 11.49 4.51 -4.97
N ALA A 138 12.23 5.10 -5.92
CA ALA A 138 11.91 5.05 -7.36
C ALA A 138 11.66 3.61 -7.86
N ILE A 139 12.44 2.64 -7.38
CA ILE A 139 12.29 1.22 -7.76
C ILE A 139 10.91 0.65 -7.39
N MET A 140 10.30 1.11 -6.30
CA MET A 140 8.99 0.66 -5.85
C MET A 140 7.90 1.13 -6.83
N TRP A 141 7.95 2.40 -7.20
CA TRP A 141 7.08 2.99 -8.21
C TRP A 141 7.25 2.34 -9.59
N PHE A 142 8.50 2.07 -9.98
CA PHE A 142 8.80 1.42 -11.25
C PHE A 142 8.26 -0.01 -11.32
N ARG A 143 8.39 -0.78 -10.24
CA ARG A 143 7.85 -2.15 -10.15
C ARG A 143 6.34 -2.22 -10.34
N LEU A 144 5.58 -1.18 -9.97
CA LEU A 144 4.14 -1.12 -10.25
C LEU A 144 3.88 -1.12 -11.77
N LEU A 145 4.65 -0.33 -12.51
CA LEU A 145 4.55 -0.25 -13.96
C LEU A 145 5.00 -1.54 -14.64
N GLU A 146 6.07 -2.18 -14.12
CA GLU A 146 6.50 -3.49 -14.61
C GLU A 146 5.40 -4.53 -14.42
N LYS A 147 4.75 -4.56 -13.25
CA LYS A 147 3.69 -5.53 -12.96
C LYS A 147 2.52 -5.40 -13.95
N GLU A 148 2.10 -4.16 -14.25
CA GLU A 148 1.11 -3.88 -15.30
C GLU A 148 1.60 -4.36 -16.67
N ARG A 149 2.86 -4.06 -17.02
CA ARG A 149 3.44 -4.42 -18.32
C ARG A 149 3.57 -5.93 -18.49
N ILE A 150 3.95 -6.66 -17.45
CA ILE A 150 4.02 -8.13 -17.46
C ILE A 150 2.63 -8.71 -17.73
N HIS A 151 1.59 -8.17 -17.08
CA HIS A 151 0.22 -8.58 -17.35
C HIS A 151 -0.18 -8.27 -18.79
N GLU A 152 0.11 -7.08 -19.32
CA GLU A 152 -0.12 -6.77 -20.74
C GLU A 152 0.58 -7.78 -21.67
N LEU A 153 1.85 -8.10 -21.42
CA LEU A 153 2.63 -9.03 -22.27
C LEU A 153 2.10 -10.47 -22.22
N ASN A 154 1.67 -10.95 -21.06
CA ASN A 154 1.19 -12.33 -20.91
C ASN A 154 -0.19 -12.57 -21.52
N TYR A 155 -1.05 -11.54 -21.53
CA TYR A 155 -2.46 -11.71 -21.90
C TYR A 155 -2.85 -11.02 -23.21
N ASN A 156 -2.01 -10.14 -23.77
CA ASN A 156 -2.30 -9.46 -25.04
C ASN A 156 -1.94 -10.34 -26.26
N LYS A 157 -2.86 -11.24 -26.61
CA LYS A 157 -2.73 -12.13 -27.78
C LYS A 157 -2.78 -11.39 -29.11
N ASP A 158 -3.38 -10.21 -29.16
CA ASP A 158 -3.52 -9.43 -30.40
C ASP A 158 -2.17 -8.93 -30.89
N VAL A 159 -1.31 -8.47 -29.97
CA VAL A 159 0.06 -8.09 -30.30
C VAL A 159 0.84 -9.29 -30.84
N ILE A 160 0.72 -10.46 -30.22
CA ILE A 160 1.39 -11.67 -30.71
C ILE A 160 0.93 -12.00 -32.13
N ASN A 161 -0.37 -11.95 -32.40
CA ASN A 161 -0.93 -12.25 -33.72
C ASN A 161 -0.47 -11.26 -34.79
N ASN A 162 -0.37 -9.97 -34.45
CA ASN A 162 0.10 -8.92 -35.35
C ASN A 162 1.61 -9.00 -35.61
N GLU A 163 2.40 -9.39 -34.61
CA GLU A 163 3.87 -9.46 -34.74
C GLU A 163 4.35 -10.78 -35.34
N ARG A 164 3.58 -11.86 -35.21
CA ARG A 164 3.89 -13.19 -35.79
C ARG A 164 4.30 -13.16 -37.27
N PRO A 165 3.62 -12.45 -38.20
CA PRO A 165 4.04 -12.41 -39.60
C PRO A 165 5.38 -11.70 -39.83
N HIS A 166 5.87 -10.90 -38.88
CA HIS A 166 7.18 -10.25 -38.97
C HIS A 166 8.34 -11.19 -38.59
N VAL A 167 8.05 -12.30 -37.90
CA VAL A 167 9.04 -13.29 -37.48
C VAL A 167 9.27 -14.32 -38.60
N LYS A 168 10.46 -14.30 -39.20
CA LYS A 168 10.79 -15.14 -40.37
C LYS A 168 11.22 -16.57 -40.02
N GLN A 169 11.74 -16.79 -38.82
CA GLN A 169 12.20 -18.09 -38.34
C GLN A 169 11.93 -18.21 -36.84
N THR A 170 11.47 -19.38 -36.40
CA THR A 170 11.28 -19.72 -34.98
C THR A 170 12.23 -20.85 -34.59
N LEU A 171 12.74 -20.81 -33.37
CA LEU A 171 13.53 -21.91 -32.82
C LEU A 171 12.63 -23.14 -32.62
N SER A 172 13.14 -24.33 -32.90
CA SER A 172 12.36 -25.59 -32.92
C SER A 172 12.29 -26.32 -31.57
N PHE A 173 12.79 -25.74 -30.49
CA PHE A 173 12.88 -26.40 -29.19
C PHE A 173 11.94 -25.72 -28.19
N SER A 174 11.29 -26.52 -27.33
CA SER A 174 10.51 -26.06 -26.19
C SER A 174 11.28 -26.30 -24.90
N PHE A 175 11.24 -25.33 -23.98
CA PHE A 175 11.67 -25.49 -22.58
C PHE A 175 10.47 -25.83 -21.69
#